data_AF-A0A973WYY2-F1
#
_entry.id   AF-A0A973WYY2-F1
#
_cell.length_a   1.000
_cell.length_b   1.000
_cell.length_c   1.000
_cell.angle_alpha   90.00
_cell.angle_beta   90.00
_cell.angle_gamma   90.00
#
_symmetry.space_group_name_H-M   'P 1'
#
loop_
_entity.id
_entity.type
_entity.pdbx_description
1 polymer ?
#
loop_
_entity_poly.entity_id
_entity_poly.type
_entity_poly.pdbx_seq_one_letter_code
_entity_poly.pdbx_strand_id
1 'polypeptide(L)' 'MAHILYQCPRTSMKVQAWLADEPSAKPSGFELFECPACTQVHFIDRSTGKLLGDNSK' A
#
# COMPACT_ATOMS: atom_id res chain seq x y z
N MET A 1 13.45 3.20 5.62
CA MET A 1 12.50 2.06 5.76
C MET A 1 11.20 2.63 6.29
N ALA A 2 10.33 3.08 5.40
CA ALA A 2 9.00 3.55 5.77
C ALA A 2 8.05 2.35 5.83
N HIS A 3 7.36 2.17 6.96
CA HIS A 3 6.23 1.25 7.03
C HIS A 3 4.95 2.06 6.98
N ILE A 4 3.99 1.62 6.19
CA ILE A 4 2.67 2.25 6.14
C ILE A 4 1.64 1.24 6.58
N LEU A 5 0.58 1.75 7.21
CA LEU A 5 -0.59 0.96 7.57
C LEU A 5 -1.71 1.31 6.62
N TYR A 6 -2.24 0.32 5.91
CA TYR A 6 -3.41 0.48 5.06
C TYR A 6 -4.47 -0.54 5.46
N GLN A 7 -5.74 -0.26 5.16
CA GLN A 7 -6.83 -1.20 5.40
C GLN A 7 -7.07 -2.02 4.14
N CYS A 8 -7.01 -3.35 4.24
CA CYS A 8 -7.35 -4.21 3.12
C CYS A 8 -8.85 -4.07 2.80
N PRO A 9 -9.23 -3.70 1.57
CA PRO A 9 -10.64 -3.49 1.22
C PRO A 9 -11.44 -4.80 1.20
N ARG A 10 -10.77 -5.94 1.11
CA ARG A 10 -11.41 -7.26 1.04
C ARG A 10 -11.71 -7.87 2.41
N THR A 11 -10.84 -7.65 3.38
CA THR A 11 -10.95 -8.26 4.73
C THR A 11 -11.17 -7.23 5.83
N SER A 12 -11.11 -5.94 5.52
CA SER A 12 -11.11 -4.82 6.48
C SER A 12 -10.01 -4.89 7.54
N MET A 13 -9.00 -5.74 7.35
CA MET A 13 -7.84 -5.82 8.25
C MET A 13 -6.86 -4.68 7.96
N LYS A 14 -6.30 -4.11 9.02
CA LYS A 14 -5.15 -3.19 8.88
C LYS A 14 -3.90 -4.02 8.65
N VAL A 15 -3.22 -3.74 7.55
CA VAL A 15 -2.04 -4.46 7.08
C VAL A 15 -0.88 -3.47 7.01
N GLN A 16 0.28 -3.89 7.49
CA GLN A 16 1.51 -3.13 7.40
C GLN A 16 2.22 -3.48 6.09
N ALA A 17 2.38 -2.48 5.23
CA ALA A 17 3.22 -2.58 4.03
C ALA A 17 4.60 -1.98 4.29
N TRP A 18 5.62 -2.64 3.77
CA TRP A 18 6.99 -2.17 3.80
C TRP A 18 7.27 -1.40 2.51
N LEU A 19 7.52 -0.10 2.61
CA LEU A 19 7.99 0.69 1.47
C LEU A 19 9.51 0.66 1.50
N ALA A 20 10.10 0.12 0.43
CA ALA A 20 11.52 0.24 0.23
C ALA A 20 11.85 1.73 0.10
N ASP A 21 12.83 2.20 0.87
CA ASP A 21 13.36 3.57 0.79
C ASP A 21 14.30 3.64 -0.41
N GLU A 22 13.80 3.36 -1.62
CA GLU A 22 14.59 3.57 -2.84
C GLU A 22 14.60 5.08 -3.12
N PRO A 23 15.77 5.75 -3.04
CA PRO A 23 15.90 7.21 -3.24
C PRO A 23 15.75 7.64 -4.70
N SER A 24 15.63 6.68 -5.62
CA SER A 24 15.66 6.83 -7.08
C SER A 24 14.27 6.72 -7.73
N ALA A 25 13.30 6.10 -7.06
CA ALA A 25 11.93 6.04 -7.55
C ALA A 25 11.17 7.26 -7.07
N LYS A 26 10.87 8.18 -8.00
CA LYS A 26 10.09 9.40 -7.80
C LYS A 26 8.94 9.16 -6.79
N PRO A 27 8.70 10.07 -5.83
CA PRO A 27 7.64 9.90 -4.81
C PRO A 27 6.22 9.78 -5.39
N SER A 28 6.05 10.07 -6.68
CA SER A 28 4.82 9.89 -7.44
C SER A 28 4.78 8.49 -8.08
N GLY A 29 4.28 7.49 -7.35
CA GLY A 29 4.13 6.14 -7.90
C GLY A 29 3.38 5.19 -6.98
N PHE A 30 2.59 4.30 -7.58
CA PHE A 30 1.98 3.18 -6.88
C PHE A 30 2.95 2.02 -6.83
N GLU A 31 3.18 1.50 -5.63
CA GLU A 31 3.99 0.31 -5.39
C GLU A 31 3.07 -0.90 -5.23
N LEU A 32 3.45 -2.01 -5.86
CA LEU A 32 2.74 -3.28 -5.76
C LEU A 32 3.14 -3.96 -4.45
N PHE A 33 2.15 -4.29 -3.62
CA PHE A 33 2.36 -4.98 -2.36
C PHE A 33 1.44 -6.19 -2.24
N GLU A 34 2.01 -7.34 -1.92
CA GLU A 34 1.25 -8.56 -1.63
C GLU A 34 0.66 -8.49 -0.22
N CYS A 35 -0.66 -8.41 -0.15
CA CYS A 35 -1.39 -8.30 1.11
C CYS A 35 -1.43 -9.66 1.83
N PRO A 36 -0.79 -9.83 2.99
CA PRO A 36 -0.85 -11.08 3.75
C PRO A 36 -2.25 -11.41 4.27
N ALA A 37 -3.16 -10.44 4.38
CA ALA A 37 -4.51 -10.66 4.89
C ALA A 37 -5.45 -11.30 3.85
N CYS A 38 -5.29 -11.00 2.57
CA CYS A 38 -6.17 -11.49 1.51
C CYS A 38 -5.44 -12.25 0.40
N THR A 39 -4.11 -12.37 0.50
CA THR A 39 -3.21 -12.98 -0.48
C THR A 39 -3.42 -12.42 -1.90
N GLN A 40 -3.66 -11.11 -1.99
CA GLN A 40 -3.82 -10.39 -3.27
C GLN A 40 -2.84 -9.23 -3.34
N VAL A 41 -2.51 -8.81 -4.56
CA VAL A 41 -1.67 -7.64 -4.78
C VAL A 41 -2.51 -6.37 -4.69
N HIS A 42 -2.01 -5.42 -3.93
CA HIS A 42 -2.57 -4.10 -3.73
C HIS A 42 -1.57 -3.04 -4.17
N PHE A 43 -2.06 -2.00 -4.82
CA PHE A 43 -1.26 -0.88 -5.27
C PHE A 43 -1.35 0.22 -4.22
N ILE A 44 -0.23 0.59 -3.61
CA ILE A 44 -0.20 1.64 -2.58
C ILE A 44 0.62 2.82 -3.07
N ASP A 45 0.04 4.01 -2.98
CA ASP A 45 0.71 5.25 -3.30
C ASP A 45 1.80 5.53 -2.25
N ARG A 46 3.06 5.66 -2.69
CA ARG A 46 4.18 5.96 -1.79
C ARG A 46 4.11 7.36 -1.17
N SER A 47 3.45 8.31 -1.83
CA SER A 47 3.29 9.69 -1.36
C SER A 47 2.25 9.80 -0.26
N THR A 48 1.13 9.09 -0.40
CA THR A 48 -0.03 9.24 0.49
C THR A 48 -0.26 8.05 1.42
N GLY A 49 0.38 6.91 1.16
CA GLY A 49 0.14 5.65 1.85
C GLY A 49 -1.25 5.04 1.58
N LYS A 50 -1.97 5.56 0.57
CA LYS A 50 -3.33 5.13 0.24
C LYS A 50 -3.34 4.09 -0.88
N LEU A 51 -4.32 3.20 -0.83
CA LEU A 51 -4.54 2.24 -1.90
C LEU A 51 -5.08 2.91 -3.17
N LEU A 52 -4.60 2.47 -4.33
CA LEU A 52 -5.20 2.78 -5.61
C LEU A 52 -6.60 2.19 -5.65
N GLY A 53 -7.61 3.05 -5.72
CA GLY A 53 -9.01 2.62 -5.73
C GLY A 53 -9.64 2.43 -4.36
N ASP A 54 -9.06 3.01 -3.30
CA ASP A 54 -9.75 3.28 -2.01
C ASP A 54 -10.94 4.24 -2.25
N ASN A 55 -11.97 3.72 -2.90
CA ASN A 55 -13.28 4.34 -3.06
C ASN A 55 -14.18 3.90 -1.91
N SER A 56 -13.69 3.93 -0.67
CA SER A 56 -14.55 3.80 0.49
C SER A 56 -15.45 5.05 0.54
N LYS A 57 -16.57 4.95 -0.17
CA LYS A 57 -17.76 5.80 -0.02
C LYS A 57 -18.56 5.34 1.17
#